data_AF-A0AAE3F4T8-F1
#
_entry.id   AF-A0AAE3F4T8-F1
#
_cell.length_a   1.000
_cell.length_b   1.000
_cell.length_c   1.000
_cell.angle_alpha   90.00
_cell.angle_beta   90.00
_cell.angle_gamma   90.00
#
_symmetry.space_group_name_H-M   'P 1'
#
loop_
_entity.id
_entity.type
_entity.pdbx_description
1 polymer ?
#
loop_
_entity_poly.entity_id
_entity_poly.type
_entity_poly.pdbx_seq_one_letter_code
_entity_poly.pdbx_strand_id
1 'polypeptide(L)'
;MTEDRGMICIGPYDITIDELLSGNEGRGKKKLDIAENFIKEYFGSSKEIILNDILQEAARRGIKRNTLLSAKKKLGIASGKGKTDDGISYWTWILPQ
;
A
#
# COMPACT_ATOMS: atom_id res chain seq x y z
N MET A 1 25.42 -28.23 -11.93
CA MET A 1 24.20 -28.03 -11.12
C MET A 1 24.25 -26.57 -10.68
N THR A 2 23.48 -25.69 -11.33
CA THR A 2 23.62 -24.24 -11.13
C THR A 2 22.65 -23.80 -10.04
N GLU A 3 23.20 -23.20 -8.99
CA GLU A 3 22.48 -22.73 -7.80
C GLU A 3 21.36 -21.75 -8.14
N ASP A 4 20.13 -22.16 -7.85
CA ASP A 4 18.91 -21.35 -7.88
C ASP A 4 18.98 -20.33 -6.72
N ARG A 5 19.34 -19.09 -7.06
CA ARG A 5 19.46 -18.00 -6.09
C ARG A 5 18.08 -17.51 -5.67
N GLY A 6 17.62 -18.04 -4.53
CA GLY A 6 17.02 -17.28 -3.44
C GLY A 6 15.82 -16.41 -3.81
N MET A 7 14.63 -17.01 -3.75
CA MET A 7 13.41 -16.24 -3.60
C MET A 7 13.39 -15.62 -2.20
N ILE A 8 13.76 -14.34 -2.09
CA ILE A 8 13.63 -13.57 -0.85
C ILE A 8 12.16 -13.20 -0.68
N CYS A 9 11.44 -13.94 0.17
CA CYS A 9 10.14 -13.53 0.69
C CYS A 9 10.29 -12.33 1.62
N ILE A 10 10.25 -11.13 1.05
CA ILE A 10 10.13 -9.87 1.79
C ILE A 10 8.71 -9.73 2.35
N GLY A 11 8.49 -10.28 3.56
CA GLY A 11 7.27 -10.11 4.35
C GLY A 11 6.06 -10.90 3.83
N PRO A 12 4.97 -11.01 4.61
CA PRO A 12 3.76 -11.68 4.15
C PRO A 12 3.19 -10.88 2.98
N TYR A 13 3.53 -11.31 1.77
CA TYR A 13 2.64 -11.16 0.65
C TYR A 13 1.39 -11.96 1.02
N ASP A 14 0.45 -11.27 1.68
CA ASP A 14 -0.95 -11.64 1.66
C ASP A 14 -1.45 -11.40 0.21
N ILE A 15 -0.85 -12.12 -0.75
CA ILE A 15 -1.52 -12.54 -1.97
C ILE A 15 -2.61 -13.46 -1.46
N THR A 16 -3.69 -12.83 -0.99
CA THR A 16 -4.92 -13.54 -0.72
C THR A 16 -5.33 -14.13 -2.06
N ILE A 17 -5.74 -15.39 -2.00
CA ILE A 17 -6.29 -16.19 -3.09
C ILE A 17 -7.38 -15.44 -3.90
N ASP A 18 -7.89 -14.29 -3.44
CA ASP A 18 -8.76 -13.38 -4.21
C ASP A 18 -8.12 -12.85 -5.50
N GLU A 19 -6.78 -12.72 -5.59
CA GLU A 19 -6.09 -12.42 -6.88
C GLU A 19 -5.95 -13.67 -7.78
N LEU A 20 -5.97 -14.88 -7.22
CA LEU A 20 -5.96 -16.14 -7.99
C LEU A 20 -7.36 -16.58 -8.44
N LEU A 21 -8.43 -16.08 -7.81
CA LEU A 21 -9.79 -16.63 -7.99
C LEU A 21 -10.91 -15.63 -8.33
N SER A 22 -10.67 -14.31 -8.44
CA SER A 22 -11.77 -13.37 -8.73
C SER A 22 -11.92 -13.05 -10.22
N GLY A 23 -12.59 -13.96 -10.94
CA GLY A 23 -13.26 -13.67 -12.20
C GLY A 23 -14.43 -12.69 -12.01
N ASN A 24 -14.14 -11.41 -11.74
CA ASN A 24 -15.15 -10.35 -11.67
C ASN A 24 -14.58 -8.98 -12.08
N GLU A 25 -14.25 -8.86 -13.37
CA GLU A 25 -13.54 -7.74 -14.01
C GLU A 25 -14.20 -6.35 -13.87
N GLY A 26 -15.39 -6.24 -13.26
CA GLY A 26 -16.14 -4.99 -13.09
C GLY A 26 -16.07 -4.35 -11.70
N ARG A 27 -15.93 -5.13 -10.61
CA ARG A 27 -15.98 -4.58 -9.23
C ARG A 27 -14.61 -4.13 -8.71
N GLY A 28 -13.52 -4.69 -9.22
CA GLY A 28 -12.16 -4.34 -8.81
C GLY A 28 -11.73 -2.94 -9.24
N LYS A 29 -12.08 -2.53 -10.47
CA LYS A 29 -11.72 -1.22 -11.04
C LYS A 29 -12.25 -0.05 -10.19
N LYS A 30 -13.50 -0.12 -9.74
CA LYS A 30 -14.11 0.92 -8.87
C LYS A 30 -13.41 1.01 -7.51
N LYS A 31 -13.01 -0.12 -6.91
CA LYS A 31 -12.35 -0.13 -5.60
C LYS A 31 -10.95 0.49 -5.67
N LEU A 32 -10.22 0.21 -6.75
CA LEU A 32 -8.91 0.80 -6.97
C LEU A 32 -9.02 2.32 -7.16
N ASP A 33 -9.96 2.78 -7.98
CA ASP A 33 -10.19 4.21 -8.22
C ASP A 33 -10.56 4.97 -6.92
N ILE A 34 -11.42 4.37 -6.09
CA ILE A 34 -11.74 4.90 -4.75
C ILE A 34 -10.50 4.98 -3.87
N ALA A 35 -9.62 3.98 -3.89
CA ALA A 35 -8.39 3.98 -3.11
C ALA A 35 -7.38 5.01 -3.64
N GLU A 36 -7.26 5.17 -4.96
CA GLU A 36 -6.40 6.19 -5.59
C GLU A 36 -6.87 7.60 -5.19
N ASN A 37 -8.17 7.87 -5.31
CA ASN A 37 -8.73 9.15 -4.90
C ASN A 37 -8.56 9.37 -3.39
N PHE A 38 -8.83 8.35 -2.58
CA PHE A 38 -8.61 8.41 -1.14
C PHE A 38 -7.17 8.77 -0.79
N ILE A 39 -6.18 8.15 -1.41
CA ILE A 39 -4.77 8.46 -1.14
C ILE A 39 -4.46 9.92 -1.52
N LYS A 40 -4.91 10.39 -2.69
CA LYS A 40 -4.71 11.79 -3.11
C LYS A 40 -5.34 12.78 -2.14
N GLU A 41 -6.58 12.52 -1.73
CA GLU A 41 -7.31 13.34 -0.76
C GLU A 41 -6.63 13.31 0.62
N TYR A 42 -6.11 12.15 1.04
CA TYR A 42 -5.43 11.99 2.32
C TYR A 42 -4.08 12.72 2.35
N PHE A 43 -3.34 12.68 1.24
CA PHE A 43 -2.16 13.51 1.09
C PHE A 43 -2.56 14.98 1.13
N GLY A 44 -3.56 15.42 0.37
CA GLY A 44 -4.08 16.79 0.41
C GLY A 44 -2.96 17.83 0.28
N SER A 45 -2.60 18.49 1.40
CA SER A 45 -1.48 19.44 1.49
C SER A 45 -0.20 18.86 2.10
N SER A 46 -0.27 17.68 2.70
CA SER A 46 0.85 16.94 3.27
C SER A 46 1.67 16.29 2.15
N LYS A 47 3.00 16.35 2.26
CA LYS A 47 3.92 15.65 1.34
C LYS A 47 4.38 14.30 1.87
N GLU A 48 4.20 14.09 3.17
CA GLU A 48 4.54 12.87 3.89
C GLU A 48 3.38 12.49 4.82
N ILE A 49 3.06 11.21 4.86
CA ILE A 49 2.05 10.64 5.77
C ILE A 49 2.56 9.35 6.39
N ILE A 50 2.13 9.02 7.61
CA ILE A 50 2.52 7.79 8.28
C ILE A 50 1.69 6.62 7.71
N LEU A 51 2.34 5.50 7.36
CA LEU A 51 1.67 4.31 6.80
C LEU A 51 0.58 3.79 7.74
N ASN A 52 0.85 3.75 9.04
CA ASN A 52 -0.12 3.24 10.01
C ASN A 52 -1.40 4.08 10.04
N ASP A 53 -1.26 5.39 9.94
CA ASP A 53 -2.34 6.37 10.01
C ASP A 53 -3.28 6.26 8.79
N ILE A 54 -2.71 6.28 7.57
CA ILE A 54 -3.49 6.08 6.36
C ILE A 54 -4.13 4.69 6.28
N LEU A 55 -3.49 3.64 6.81
CA LEU A 55 -4.09 2.30 6.87
C LEU A 55 -5.32 2.26 7.78
N GLN A 56 -5.28 2.96 8.91
CA GLN A 56 -6.43 3.05 9.82
C GLN A 56 -7.59 3.81 9.17
N GLU A 57 -7.32 4.95 8.55
CA GLU A 57 -8.37 5.71 7.86
C GLU A 57 -8.92 4.94 6.64
N ALA A 58 -8.05 4.26 5.88
CA ALA A 58 -8.46 3.39 4.78
C ALA A 58 -9.41 2.29 5.27
N ALA A 59 -9.05 1.61 6.36
CA ALA A 59 -9.89 0.56 6.95
C ALA A 59 -11.25 1.12 7.41
N ARG A 60 -11.27 2.33 7.97
CA ARG A 60 -12.51 3.04 8.37
C ARG A 60 -13.42 3.33 7.17
N ARG A 61 -12.85 3.55 5.98
CA ARG A 61 -13.58 3.71 4.71
C ARG A 61 -13.88 2.39 4.00
N GLY A 62 -13.53 1.24 4.58
CA GLY A 62 -13.71 -0.08 3.98
C GLY A 62 -12.72 -0.40 2.85
N ILE A 63 -11.62 0.34 2.74
CA ILE A 63 -10.55 0.11 1.77
C ILE A 63 -9.58 -0.92 2.36
N LYS A 64 -9.46 -2.07 1.70
CA LYS A 64 -8.50 -3.11 2.12
C LYS A 64 -7.06 -2.64 1.90
N ARG A 65 -6.16 -3.07 2.78
CA ARG A 65 -4.71 -2.81 2.68
C ARG A 65 -4.15 -3.11 1.28
N ASN A 66 -4.54 -4.25 0.67
CA ASN A 66 -4.01 -4.62 -0.64
C ASN A 66 -4.40 -3.61 -1.74
N THR A 67 -5.68 -3.21 -1.78
CA THR A 67 -6.17 -2.17 -2.70
C THR A 67 -5.44 -0.84 -2.51
N LEU A 68 -5.17 -0.47 -1.26
CA LEU A 68 -4.41 0.74 -0.95
C LEU A 68 -2.96 0.65 -1.46
N LEU A 69 -2.30 -0.51 -1.32
CA LEU A 69 -0.95 -0.74 -1.84
C LEU A 69 -0.92 -0.76 -3.37
N SER A 70 -1.92 -1.35 -4.03
CA SER A 70 -2.06 -1.30 -5.49
C SER A 70 -2.24 0.14 -5.98
N ALA A 71 -3.10 0.92 -5.32
CA ALA A 71 -3.31 2.32 -5.64
C ALA A 71 -2.04 3.14 -5.42
N LYS A 72 -1.36 2.96 -4.28
CA LYS A 72 -0.06 3.58 -4.00
C LYS A 72 0.97 3.30 -5.10
N LYS A 73 1.11 2.03 -5.52
CA LYS A 73 2.04 1.62 -6.59
C LYS A 73 1.68 2.30 -7.91
N LYS A 74 0.39 2.42 -8.23
CA LYS A 74 -0.11 3.10 -9.43
C LYS A 74 0.14 4.60 -9.40
N LEU A 75 0.07 5.22 -8.23
CA LEU A 75 0.37 6.65 -8.01
C LEU A 75 1.88 6.95 -7.94
N GLY A 76 2.75 5.94 -7.96
CA GLY A 76 4.21 6.14 -7.89
C GLY A 76 4.69 6.66 -6.53
N ILE A 77 3.94 6.42 -5.45
CA ILE A 77 4.27 6.92 -4.11
C ILE A 77 5.41 6.11 -3.51
N ALA A 78 6.44 6.81 -3.03
CA ALA A 78 7.60 6.22 -2.38
C ALA A 78 7.31 5.87 -0.91
N SER A 79 8.14 5.01 -0.31
CA SER A 79 8.08 4.71 1.12
C SER A 79 9.34 5.24 1.80
N GLY A 80 9.18 6.08 2.80
CA GLY A 80 10.23 6.45 3.74
C GLY A 80 10.22 5.52 4.95
N LYS A 81 11.39 5.29 5.55
CA LYS A 81 11.49 4.63 6.86
C LYS A 81 12.05 5.62 7.85
N GLY A 82 11.24 6.01 8.82
CA GLY A 82 11.63 6.83 9.96
C GLY A 82 12.01 5.97 11.16
N LYS A 83 12.71 6.58 12.11
CA LYS A 83 12.96 6.03 13.45
C LYS A 83 12.56 7.08 14.48
N THR A 84 11.83 6.69 15.52
CA THR A 84 11.60 7.53 16.70
C THR A 84 12.85 7.52 17.60
N ASP A 85 12.91 8.43 18.57
CA ASP A 85 14.03 8.48 19.52
C ASP A 85 14.05 7.22 20.42
N ASP A 86 12.89 6.62 20.69
CA ASP A 86 12.75 5.30 21.33
C ASP A 86 13.28 4.11 20.50
N GLY A 87 13.79 4.37 19.29
CA GLY A 87 14.28 3.33 18.38
C GLY A 87 13.19 2.59 17.59
N ILE A 88 11.93 3.03 17.70
CA ILE A 88 10.82 2.40 16.97
C ILE A 88 10.88 2.84 15.51
N SER A 89 11.00 1.87 14.61
CA SER A 89 10.96 2.13 13.18
C SER A 89 9.52 2.26 12.68
N TYR A 90 9.24 3.32 11.92
CA TYR A 90 7.95 3.51 11.26
C TYR A 90 8.13 3.73 9.76
N TRP A 91 7.07 3.46 9.00
CA TRP A 91 7.03 3.69 7.56
C TRP A 91 6.18 4.91 7.26
N THR A 92 6.67 5.76 6.37
CA THR A 92 5.96 6.90 5.81
C THR A 92 5.77 6.70 4.32
N TRP A 93 4.74 7.32 3.76
CA TRP A 93 4.53 7.44 2.32
C TRP A 93 4.83 8.88 1.90
N ILE A 94 5.59 9.01 0.82
CA ILE A 94 6.11 10.28 0.34
C ILE A 94 5.69 10.43 -1.13
N LEU A 95 5.05 11.54 -1.47
CA LEU A 95 4.70 11.84 -2.85
C LEU A 95 5.97 12.04 -3.70
N PRO A 96 6.04 11.47 -4.92
CA PRO A 96 7.11 11.78 -5.85
C PRO A 96 7.04 13.27 -6.21
N GLN A 97 8.20 13.95 -6.24
CA GLN A 97 8.31 15.35 -6.65
C GLN A 97 8.13 15.53 -8.16
#